data_AF-A0AA97AWY3-F1
#
_entry.id   AF-A0AA97AWY3-F1
#
_cell.length_a   1.000
_cell.length_b   1.000
_cell.length_c   1.000
_cell.angle_alpha   90.00
_cell.angle_beta   90.00
_cell.angle_gamma   90.00
#
_symmetry.space_group_name_H-M   'P 1'
#
loop_
_entity.id
_entity.type
_entity.pdbx_description
1 polymer ?
#
loop_
_entity_poly.entity_id
_entity_poly.type
_entity_poly.pdbx_seq_one_letter_code
_entity_poly.pdbx_strand_id
1 'polypeptide(L)'
;MHIGNSTFILNTQKHRLIVLREMTRELTRAEVEVWKKVIRLISHELNNSLAPISSLAHSGKMLVTKPGKEKALEKVFDIIADRCKHLTEFTQGYASFAKLPPLAARP
;
A
#
# COMPACT_ATOMS: atom_id res chain seq x y z
N MET A 1 8.46 -24.95 -1.86
CA MET A 1 7.85 -26.22 -2.28
C MET A 1 7.37 -26.95 -1.03
N HIS A 2 6.12 -27.41 -0.97
CA HIS A 2 5.63 -28.17 0.18
C HIS A 2 5.62 -29.65 -0.18
N ILE A 3 6.32 -30.48 0.61
CA ILE A 3 6.43 -31.92 0.38
C ILE A 3 5.60 -32.63 1.45
N GLY A 4 4.53 -33.30 1.04
CA GLY A 4 3.79 -34.23 1.89
C GLY A 4 4.34 -35.64 1.71
N ASN A 5 4.59 -36.35 2.80
CA ASN A 5 5.00 -37.75 2.79
C ASN A 5 4.03 -38.57 3.63
N SER A 6 3.40 -39.57 3.03
CA SER A 6 2.55 -40.53 3.74
C SER A 6 2.76 -41.94 3.20
N THR A 7 2.37 -42.93 4.00
CA THR A 7 2.39 -44.34 3.60
C THR A 7 0.96 -44.86 3.48
N PHE A 8 0.69 -45.64 2.43
CA PHE A 8 -0.61 -46.28 2.22
C PHE A 8 -0.41 -47.73 1.78
N ILE A 9 -1.46 -48.56 1.93
CA ILE A 9 -1.45 -49.96 1.49
C ILE A 9 -2.29 -50.06 0.21
N LEU A 10 -1.71 -50.64 -0.84
CA LEU A 10 -2.38 -50.92 -2.10
C LEU A 10 -1.96 -52.32 -2.57
N ASN A 11 -2.94 -53.17 -2.90
CA ASN A 11 -2.73 -54.58 -3.22
C ASN A 11 -1.93 -55.34 -2.14
N THR A 12 -2.23 -55.06 -0.86
CA THR A 12 -1.57 -55.69 0.30
C THR A 12 -0.06 -55.35 0.41
N GLN A 13 0.44 -54.43 -0.42
CA GLN A 13 1.81 -53.93 -0.33
C GLN A 13 1.84 -52.49 0.20
N LYS A 14 2.89 -52.16 0.97
CA LYS A 14 3.11 -50.80 1.48
C LYS A 14 3.73 -49.94 0.40
N HIS A 15 3.12 -48.80 0.13
CA HIS A 15 3.59 -47.79 -0.82
C HIS A 15 3.85 -46.48 -0.10
N ARG A 16 4.81 -45.70 -0.62
CA ARG A 16 5.10 -44.35 -0.16
C ARG A 16 4.50 -43.35 -1.15
N LEU A 17 3.65 -42.47 -0.66
CA LEU A 17 3.09 -41.36 -1.43
C LEU A 17 3.90 -40.10 -1.13
N ILE A 18 4.49 -39.52 -2.17
CA ILE A 18 5.16 -38.21 -2.11
C ILE A 18 4.29 -37.23 -2.89
N VAL A 19 3.77 -36.22 -2.20
CA VAL A 19 2.98 -35.14 -2.83
C VAL A 19 3.84 -33.89 -2.92
N LEU A 20 4.09 -33.43 -4.13
CA LEU A 20 4.78 -32.18 -4.42
C LEU A 20 3.71 -31.11 -4.67
N ARG A 21 3.49 -30.21 -3.72
CA ARG A 21 2.60 -29.06 -3.92
C ARG A 21 3.41 -27.80 -4.18
N GLU A 22 3.09 -27.16 -5.29
CA GLU A 22 3.74 -25.92 -5.71
C GLU A 22 3.27 -24.77 -4.80
N MET A 23 4.20 -24.22 -3.99
CA MET A 23 3.89 -23.08 -3.11
C MET A 23 3.61 -21.81 -3.90
N THR A 24 3.96 -21.77 -5.18
CA THR A 24 3.84 -20.61 -6.07
C THR A 24 2.42 -20.08 -6.10
N ARG A 25 1.37 -20.93 -6.16
CA ARG A 25 -0.02 -20.44 -6.19
C ARG A 25 -0.45 -19.73 -4.91
N GLU A 26 -0.12 -20.29 -3.75
CA GLU A 26 -0.43 -19.68 -2.47
C GLU A 26 0.41 -18.41 -2.24
N LEU A 27 1.66 -18.43 -2.68
CA LEU A 27 2.54 -17.27 -2.65
C LEU A 27 2.02 -16.14 -3.56
N THR A 28 1.64 -16.44 -4.80
CA THR A 28 1.05 -15.45 -5.72
C THR A 28 -0.25 -14.87 -5.17
N ARG A 29 -1.09 -15.68 -4.52
CA ARG A 29 -2.28 -15.17 -3.83
C ARG A 29 -1.91 -14.21 -2.70
N ALA A 30 -0.92 -14.57 -1.88
CA ALA A 30 -0.43 -13.71 -0.81
C ALA A 30 0.16 -12.41 -1.36
N GLU A 31 0.94 -12.46 -2.44
CA GLU A 31 1.49 -11.29 -3.13
C GLU A 31 0.39 -10.37 -3.66
N VAL A 32 -0.62 -10.92 -4.36
CA VAL A 32 -1.77 -10.15 -4.85
C VAL A 32 -2.51 -9.47 -3.71
N GLU A 33 -2.73 -10.17 -2.59
CA GLU A 33 -3.39 -9.57 -1.42
C GLU A 33 -2.55 -8.48 -0.75
N VAL A 34 -1.23 -8.63 -0.72
CA VAL A 34 -0.30 -7.57 -0.26
C VAL A 34 -0.38 -6.37 -1.21
N TRP A 35 -0.30 -6.59 -2.53
CA TRP A 35 -0.40 -5.51 -3.53
C TRP A 35 -1.73 -4.76 -3.44
N LYS A 36 -2.86 -5.46 -3.27
CA LYS A 36 -4.16 -4.81 -3.05
C LYS A 36 -4.17 -3.96 -1.77
N LYS A 37 -3.54 -4.42 -0.69
CA LYS A 37 -3.42 -3.65 0.56
C LYS A 37 -2.58 -2.39 0.35
N VAL A 38 -1.46 -2.50 -0.37
CA VAL A 38 -0.61 -1.35 -0.72
C VAL A 38 -1.37 -0.32 -1.54
N ILE A 39 -2.05 -0.75 -2.61
CA ILE A 39 -2.86 0.15 -3.45
C ILE A 39 -3.92 0.86 -2.60
N ARG A 40 -4.65 0.13 -1.75
CA ARG A 40 -5.66 0.72 -0.85
C ARG A 40 -5.06 1.75 0.09
N LEU A 41 -3.90 1.47 0.68
CA LEU A 41 -3.22 2.38 1.59
C LEU A 41 -2.77 3.66 0.87
N ILE A 42 -2.21 3.54 -0.33
CA ILE A 42 -1.83 4.70 -1.16
C ILE A 42 -3.06 5.53 -1.54
N SER A 43 -4.13 4.87 -2.00
CA SER A 43 -5.38 5.56 -2.36
C SER A 43 -5.99 6.29 -1.15
N HIS A 44 -5.97 5.66 0.02
CA HIS A 44 -6.45 6.28 1.25
C HIS A 44 -5.64 7.53 1.60
N GLU A 45 -4.31 7.44 1.55
CA GLU A 45 -3.46 8.58 1.91
C GLU A 45 -3.55 9.74 0.90
N LEU A 46 -3.66 9.41 -0.39
CA LEU A 46 -3.92 10.40 -1.44
C LEU A 46 -5.26 11.11 -1.19
N ASN A 47 -6.34 10.36 -0.96
CA ASN A 47 -7.65 10.95 -0.71
C ASN A 47 -7.67 11.79 0.58
N ASN A 48 -6.99 11.34 1.63
CA ASN A 48 -6.87 12.08 2.90
C ASN A 48 -6.14 13.40 2.75
N SER A 49 -5.18 13.48 1.83
CA SER A 49 -4.44 14.71 1.56
C SER A 49 -5.20 15.63 0.60
N LEU A 50 -5.72 15.07 -0.50
CA LEU A 50 -6.33 15.83 -1.58
C LEU A 50 -7.70 16.42 -1.24
N ALA A 51 -8.54 15.71 -0.47
CA ALA A 51 -9.88 16.21 -0.13
C ALA A 51 -9.81 17.51 0.71
N PRO A 52 -9.01 17.60 1.80
CA PRO A 52 -8.81 18.84 2.53
C PRO A 52 -8.17 19.94 1.68
N ILE A 53 -7.15 19.62 0.87
CA ILE A 53 -6.51 20.61 -0.02
C ILE A 53 -7.53 21.24 -0.97
N SER A 54 -8.37 20.43 -1.60
CA SER A 54 -9.42 20.91 -2.51
C SER A 54 -10.43 21.81 -1.81
N SER A 55 -10.92 21.39 -0.63
CA SER A 55 -11.85 22.18 0.18
C SER A 55 -11.25 23.51 0.67
N LEU A 56 -9.97 23.49 1.07
CA LEU A 56 -9.23 24.67 1.50
C LEU A 56 -8.95 25.62 0.34
N ALA A 57 -8.59 25.11 -0.84
CA ALA A 57 -8.40 25.93 -2.04
C ALA A 57 -9.71 26.63 -2.43
N HIS A 58 -10.84 25.92 -2.38
CA HIS A 58 -12.15 26.51 -2.60
C HIS A 58 -12.46 27.60 -1.56
N SER A 59 -12.21 27.33 -0.28
CA SER A 59 -12.40 28.30 0.80
C SER A 59 -11.50 29.52 0.64
N GLY A 60 -10.24 29.33 0.24
CA GLY A 60 -9.28 30.39 -0.07
C GLY A 60 -9.78 31.32 -1.17
N LYS A 61 -10.34 30.76 -2.24
CA LYS A 61 -10.96 31.55 -3.33
C LYS A 61 -12.07 32.48 -2.81
N MET A 62 -12.85 32.02 -1.82
CA MET A 62 -13.91 32.84 -1.19
C MET A 62 -13.38 33.86 -0.18
N LEU A 63 -12.18 33.66 0.37
CA LEU A 63 -11.54 34.60 1.29
C LEU A 63 -10.84 35.74 0.56
N VAL A 64 -10.28 35.48 -0.63
CA VAL A 64 -9.63 36.50 -1.47
C VAL A 64 -10.60 37.65 -1.83
N THR A 65 -11.90 37.37 -1.94
CA THR A 65 -12.90 38.38 -2.26
C THR A 65 -13.36 39.22 -1.05
N LYS A 66 -12.87 38.91 0.17
CA LYS A 66 -13.28 39.56 1.41
C LYS A 66 -12.15 40.44 1.97
N PRO A 67 -12.36 41.76 2.15
CA PRO A 67 -11.37 42.64 2.78
C PRO A 67 -11.04 42.20 4.21
N GLY A 68 -9.78 42.34 4.63
CA GLY A 68 -9.36 42.09 6.01
C GLY A 68 -9.27 40.60 6.39
N LYS A 69 -9.17 39.70 5.40
CA LYS A 69 -9.05 38.24 5.58
C LYS A 69 -7.67 37.68 5.23
N GLU A 70 -6.66 38.54 5.10
CA GLU A 70 -5.30 38.18 4.71
C GLU A 70 -4.72 37.11 5.65
N LYS A 71 -4.86 37.27 6.97
CA LYS A 71 -4.43 36.26 7.96
C LYS A 71 -5.17 34.93 7.86
N ALA A 72 -6.43 34.95 7.43
CA ALA A 72 -7.19 33.71 7.25
C ALA A 72 -6.75 32.98 5.98
N LEU A 73 -6.43 33.75 4.92
CA LEU A 73 -5.89 33.22 3.68
C LEU A 73 -4.48 32.64 3.86
N GLU A 74 -3.63 33.31 4.64
CA GLU A 74 -2.31 32.81 5.04
C GLU A 74 -2.42 31.44 5.71
N LYS A 75 -3.30 31.31 6.71
CA LYS A 75 -3.57 30.01 7.36
C LYS A 75 -4.05 28.93 6.39
N VAL A 76 -4.87 29.29 5.40
CA VAL A 76 -5.32 28.34 4.37
C VAL A 76 -4.12 27.82 3.57
N PHE A 77 -3.22 28.70 3.16
CA PHE A 77 -2.01 28.29 2.44
C PHE A 77 -1.06 27.47 3.30
N ASP A 78 -0.89 27.81 4.58
CA ASP A 78 -0.08 27.03 5.53
C ASP A 78 -0.59 25.59 5.65
N ILE A 79 -1.90 25.41 5.80
CA ILE A 79 -2.49 24.07 5.91
C ILE A 79 -2.34 23.30 4.60
N ILE A 80 -2.54 23.94 3.44
CA ILE A 80 -2.31 23.30 2.14
C ILE A 80 -0.84 22.86 2.01
N ALA A 81 0.10 23.73 2.36
CA ALA A 81 1.53 23.43 2.30
C ALA A 81 1.91 22.24 3.20
N ASP A 82 1.39 22.20 4.42
CA ASP A 82 1.59 21.09 5.37
C ASP A 82 1.06 19.76 4.80
N ARG A 83 -0.13 19.76 4.19
CA ARG A 83 -0.70 18.56 3.55
C ARG A 83 0.12 18.09 2.35
N CYS A 84 0.60 19.02 1.51
CA CYS A 84 1.47 18.68 0.39
C CYS A 84 2.81 18.09 0.87
N LYS A 85 3.37 18.61 1.97
CA LYS A 85 4.59 18.09 2.59
C LYS A 85 4.38 16.66 3.09
N HIS A 86 3.34 16.41 3.89
CA HIS A 86 3.04 15.05 4.37
C HIS A 86 2.84 14.06 3.22
N LEU A 87 2.15 14.46 2.14
CA LEU A 87 1.98 13.59 0.97
C LEU A 87 3.32 13.28 0.28
N THR A 88 4.22 14.27 0.21
CA THR A 88 5.57 14.09 -0.33
C THR A 88 6.39 13.12 0.52
N GLU A 89 6.35 13.28 1.85
CA GLU A 89 7.03 12.37 2.79
C GLU A 89 6.47 10.93 2.69
N PHE A 90 5.15 10.79 2.57
CA PHE A 90 4.51 9.49 2.38
C PHE A 90 4.96 8.79 1.09
N THR A 91 4.95 9.52 -0.04
CA THR A 91 5.37 8.97 -1.34
C THR A 91 6.87 8.61 -1.37
N GLN A 92 7.72 9.39 -0.71
CA GLN A 92 9.15 9.08 -0.55
C GLN A 92 9.39 7.86 0.37
N GLY A 93 8.64 7.77 1.47
CA GLY A 93 8.64 6.59 2.36
C GLY A 93 8.25 5.31 1.62
N TYR A 94 7.26 5.39 0.73
CA TYR A 94 6.92 4.26 -0.14
C TYR A 94 8.03 3.93 -1.14
N ALA A 95 8.62 4.93 -1.81
CA ALA A 95 9.68 4.69 -2.79
C ALA A 95 10.94 4.06 -2.18
N SER A 96 11.23 4.35 -0.90
CA SER A 96 12.31 3.68 -0.16
C SER A 96 11.95 2.26 0.27
N PHE A 97 10.70 2.01 0.67
CA PHE A 97 10.20 0.65 0.99
C PHE A 97 10.13 -0.25 -0.26
N ALA A 98 9.67 0.27 -1.40
CA ALA A 98 9.60 -0.45 -2.67
C ALA A 98 10.98 -0.78 -3.27
N LYS A 99 12.05 -0.11 -2.80
CA LYS A 99 13.45 -0.39 -3.16
C LYS A 99 14.09 -1.49 -2.32
N LEU A 100 13.39 -2.05 -1.32
CA LEU A 100 13.90 -3.20 -0.59
C LEU A 100 14.11 -4.36 -1.57
N PRO A 101 15.30 -5.00 -1.59
CA PRO A 101 15.58 -6.04 -2.55
C PRO A 101 14.56 -7.17 -2.40
N PRO A 102 14.07 -7.78 -3.51
CA PRO A 102 13.29 -8.99 -3.42
C PRO A 102 14.11 -10.01 -2.61
N LEU A 103 13.47 -10.66 -1.64
CA LEU A 103 14.09 -11.71 -0.84
C LEU A 103 14.81 -12.67 -1.80
N ALA A 104 16.15 -12.66 -1.76
CA ALA A 104 16.94 -13.48 -2.65
C ALA A 104 16.46 -14.92 -2.52
N ALA A 105 16.00 -15.50 -3.63
CA ALA A 105 15.63 -16.91 -3.69
C ALA A 105 16.85 -17.71 -3.24
N ARG A 106 16.77 -18.28 -2.04
CA ARG A 106 17.85 -19.10 -1.48
C ARG A 106 17.90 -20.39 -2.32
N PRO A 107 19.09 -20.81 -2.80
CA PRO A 107 19.24 -21.98 -3.67
C PRO A 107 18.77 -23.28 -3.02
#